data_AF-A0A1V9Y6L1-F1
#
_entry.id   AF-A0A1V9Y6L1-F1
#
_cell.length_a   1.000
_cell.length_b   1.000
_cell.length_c   1.000
_cell.angle_alpha   90.00
_cell.angle_beta   90.00
_cell.angle_gamma   90.00
#
_symmetry.space_group_name_H-M   'P 1'
#
loop_
_entity.id
_entity.type
_entity.pdbx_description
1 polymer ?
#
loop_
_entity_poly.entity_id
_entity_poly.type
_entity_poly.pdbx_seq_one_letter_code
_entity_poly.pdbx_strand_id
1 'polypeptide(L)'
;MTTWNTLDDISFSLNDTTLMTELLAASPKSLPSPREKQRLALQAHRQRQKDELEYLKKAVDELQEQLHRLNQVHELQDILRPPTYWEKLAKDECKKQIEVVNENRRLKRAIEEQVEFAESLANLVHKKPRLELFSTAESDAWKHFRLVKDPETRYAAFHAITDRDYAFVDSVMIQARLIDATTDHRKVFPIVQNDIVEIHSYGLMRQPVDFISASVAIWDVFRGVAAVPRLSGSYKCLAKIDENTSYVEGYTQLTKFRIQRRLVVKRYIESPTRIVILSRSIHEDESLPLDPSLSIAQEVTWLVFEKIGDDSVAKYYRKSRSPVNTPTQVLSHEDAASECALMMELCDRHTKSFENTVLELVAQKSPPLRLMMSL
;
A
#
# COMPACT_ATOMS: atom_id res chain seq x y z
N MET A 1 -45.68 85.34 -2.72
CA MET A 1 -45.78 83.99 -3.31
C MET A 1 -44.73 83.11 -2.65
N THR A 2 -45.20 82.10 -1.90
CA THR A 2 -44.69 80.71 -1.80
C THR A 2 -43.26 80.42 -2.31
N THR A 3 -42.28 80.11 -1.45
CA THR A 3 -41.81 78.75 -0.99
C THR A 3 -41.22 77.85 -2.11
N TRP A 4 -40.12 77.08 -2.04
CA TRP A 4 -39.38 76.32 -1.00
C TRP A 4 -37.99 75.86 -1.55
N ASN A 5 -37.03 75.58 -0.64
CA ASN A 5 -36.01 74.48 -0.69
C ASN A 5 -34.88 74.53 -1.74
N THR A 6 -33.63 74.12 -1.47
CA THR A 6 -33.09 73.05 -0.61
C THR A 6 -31.56 73.19 -0.51
N LEU A 7 -30.96 72.61 0.53
CA LEU A 7 -29.52 72.48 0.88
C LEU A 7 -29.01 73.44 1.96
N ASP A 8 -29.81 73.62 3.02
CA ASP A 8 -29.25 73.64 4.37
C ASP A 8 -29.27 72.20 4.92
N ASP A 9 -28.31 71.92 5.81
CA ASP A 9 -28.13 70.71 6.61
C ASP A 9 -27.54 69.46 5.96
N ILE A 10 -26.23 69.51 5.72
CA ILE A 10 -25.36 68.41 6.20
C ILE A 10 -24.24 69.06 7.02
N SER A 11 -24.55 69.41 8.27
CA SER A 11 -23.52 69.62 9.28
C SER A 11 -22.94 68.24 9.59
N PHE A 12 -21.74 67.94 9.07
CA PHE A 12 -20.98 66.80 9.56
C PHE A 12 -20.73 67.04 11.04
N SER A 13 -21.32 66.20 11.89
CA SER A 13 -21.08 66.31 13.32
C SER A 13 -19.59 66.05 13.59
N LEU A 14 -19.04 66.65 14.65
CA LEU A 14 -17.65 66.43 15.04
C LEU A 14 -17.34 64.91 15.14
N ASN A 15 -18.34 64.09 15.52
CA ASN A 15 -18.25 62.64 15.57
C ASN A 15 -18.09 61.96 14.20
N ASP A 16 -18.71 62.48 13.14
CA ASP A 16 -18.59 61.90 11.80
C ASP A 16 -17.21 62.15 11.21
N THR A 17 -16.60 63.30 11.54
CA THR A 17 -15.19 63.56 11.20
C THR A 17 -14.25 62.66 11.98
N THR A 18 -14.50 62.39 13.27
CA THR A 18 -13.70 61.43 14.05
C THR A 18 -13.82 60.01 13.51
N LEU A 19 -15.02 59.58 13.12
CA LEU A 19 -15.28 58.25 12.56
C LEU A 19 -14.63 58.07 11.18
N MET A 20 -14.66 59.11 10.34
CA MET A 20 -13.91 59.11 9.08
C MET A 20 -12.39 59.12 9.30
N THR A 21 -11.91 59.83 10.32
CA THR A 21 -10.48 59.88 10.65
C THR A 21 -10.00 58.56 11.25
N GLU A 22 -10.81 57.84 12.04
CA GLU A 22 -10.53 56.48 12.50
C GLU A 22 -10.57 55.44 11.38
N LEU A 23 -11.51 55.55 10.43
CA LEU A 23 -11.59 54.69 9.24
C LEU A 23 -10.42 54.91 8.28
N LEU A 24 -9.88 56.13 8.20
CA LEU A 24 -8.71 56.47 7.38
C LEU A 24 -7.38 56.23 8.11
N ALA A 25 -7.36 56.26 9.45
CA ALA A 25 -6.19 55.92 10.27
C ALA A 25 -6.02 54.40 10.47
N ALA A 26 -7.06 53.61 10.25
CA ALA A 26 -6.97 52.17 10.12
C ALA A 26 -6.26 51.80 8.81
N SER A 27 -4.93 51.76 8.86
CA SER A 27 -4.09 51.23 7.79
C SER A 27 -4.67 49.90 7.28
N PRO A 28 -4.89 49.73 5.96
CA PRO A 28 -5.51 48.52 5.45
C PRO A 28 -4.61 47.34 5.80
N LYS A 29 -5.05 46.50 6.75
CA LYS A 29 -4.45 45.18 6.94
C LYS A 29 -4.49 44.51 5.58
N SER A 30 -3.33 44.35 4.96
CA SER A 30 -3.16 43.75 3.64
C SER A 30 -4.03 42.51 3.56
N LEU A 31 -4.90 42.44 2.54
CA LEU A 31 -5.71 41.25 2.30
C LEU A 31 -4.79 40.03 2.32
N PRO A 32 -5.04 39.03 3.18
CA PRO A 32 -4.11 37.94 3.36
C PRO A 32 -3.92 37.24 2.02
N SER A 33 -2.65 37.01 1.69
CA SER A 33 -2.24 36.30 0.48
C SER A 33 -3.02 34.98 0.38
N PRO A 34 -3.36 34.48 -0.82
CA PRO A 34 -4.00 33.17 -0.97
C PRO A 34 -3.29 32.05 -0.20
N ARG A 35 -1.96 32.13 -0.07
CA ARG A 35 -1.15 31.21 0.75
C ARG A 35 -1.38 31.38 2.25
N GLU A 36 -1.59 32.61 2.73
CA GLU A 36 -1.89 32.88 4.14
C GLU A 36 -3.31 32.46 4.50
N LYS A 37 -4.29 32.69 3.59
CA LYS A 37 -5.66 32.17 3.75
C LYS A 37 -5.67 30.64 3.82
N GLN A 38 -4.90 29.97 2.96
CA GLN A 38 -4.77 28.51 2.98
C GLN A 38 -4.10 28.01 4.27
N ARG A 39 -3.06 28.69 4.75
CA ARG A 39 -2.40 28.37 6.03
C ARG A 39 -3.35 28.52 7.23
N LEU A 40 -4.12 29.61 7.26
CA LEU A 40 -5.10 29.88 8.31
C LEU A 40 -6.27 28.88 8.27
N ALA A 41 -6.74 28.50 7.08
CA ALA A 41 -7.77 27.47 6.93
C ALA A 41 -7.28 26.10 7.42
N LEU A 42 -6.04 25.72 7.09
CA LEU A 42 -5.43 24.47 7.57
C LEU A 42 -5.23 24.48 9.09
N GLN A 43 -4.85 25.63 9.66
CA GLN A 43 -4.70 25.83 11.09
C GLN A 43 -6.06 25.76 11.81
N ALA A 44 -7.11 26.38 11.25
CA ALA A 44 -8.47 26.30 11.78
C ALA A 44 -9.04 24.87 11.70
N HIS A 45 -8.76 24.14 10.62
CA HIS A 45 -9.15 22.73 10.50
C HIS A 45 -8.46 21.85 11.55
N ARG A 46 -7.14 22.01 11.73
CA ARG A 46 -6.39 21.31 12.78
C ARG A 46 -6.89 21.65 14.18
N GLN A 47 -7.30 22.91 14.41
CA GLN A 47 -7.87 23.33 15.69
C GLN A 47 -9.23 22.65 15.93
N ARG A 48 -10.14 22.67 14.95
CA ARG A 48 -11.44 21.98 15.05
C ARG A 48 -11.29 20.50 15.36
N GLN A 49 -10.37 19.81 14.70
CA GLN A 49 -10.10 18.39 14.97
C GLN A 49 -9.56 18.16 16.39
N LYS A 50 -8.74 19.07 16.91
CA LYS A 50 -8.28 19.00 18.32
C LYS A 50 -9.43 19.22 19.29
N ASP A 51 -10.26 20.23 19.05
CA ASP A 51 -11.41 20.56 19.90
C ASP A 51 -12.44 19.40 19.91
N GLU A 52 -12.68 18.78 18.75
CA GLU A 52 -13.57 17.62 18.62
C GLU A 52 -13.01 16.38 19.33
N LEU A 53 -11.70 16.15 19.23
CA LEU A 53 -11.04 15.06 19.96
C LEU A 53 -11.07 15.29 21.47
N GLU A 54 -10.94 16.54 21.93
CA GLU A 54 -11.07 16.90 23.34
C GLU A 54 -12.52 16.73 23.84
N TYR A 55 -13.50 17.14 23.04
CA TYR A 55 -14.91 16.90 23.32
C TYR A 55 -15.23 15.41 23.43
N LEU A 56 -14.76 14.59 22.48
CA LEU A 56 -14.96 13.14 22.50
C LEU A 56 -14.31 12.49 23.72
N LYS A 57 -13.12 12.96 24.13
CA LYS A 57 -12.48 12.47 25.36
C LYS A 57 -13.32 12.79 26.59
N LYS A 58 -13.79 14.02 26.74
CA LYS A 58 -14.68 14.41 27.86
C LYS A 58 -15.97 13.59 27.87
N ALA A 59 -16.58 13.37 26.70
CA ALA A 59 -17.78 12.53 26.58
C ALA A 59 -17.51 11.07 26.97
N VAL A 60 -16.34 10.52 26.61
CA VAL A 60 -15.93 9.18 27.03
C VAL A 60 -15.75 9.12 28.55
N ASP A 61 -15.08 10.12 29.15
CA ASP A 61 -14.85 10.18 30.60
C ASP A 61 -16.18 10.28 31.36
N GLU A 62 -17.11 11.13 30.90
CA GLU A 62 -18.46 11.27 31.47
C GLU A 62 -19.26 9.96 31.37
N LEU A 63 -19.24 9.29 30.21
CA LEU A 63 -19.92 8.02 30.01
C LEU A 63 -19.30 6.90 30.85
N GLN A 64 -17.99 6.88 31.01
CA GLN A 64 -17.29 5.95 31.89
C GLN A 64 -17.67 6.17 33.35
N GLU A 65 -17.78 7.43 33.78
CA GLU A 65 -18.20 7.76 35.14
C GLU A 65 -19.67 7.38 35.38
N GLN A 66 -20.56 7.59 34.40
CA GLN A 66 -21.94 7.11 34.45
C GLN A 66 -22.02 5.58 34.53
N LEU A 67 -21.22 4.87 33.73
CA LEU A 67 -21.10 3.41 33.80
C LEU A 67 -20.63 2.95 35.18
N HIS A 68 -19.62 3.63 35.74
CA HIS A 68 -19.08 3.30 37.05
C HIS A 68 -20.13 3.50 38.15
N ARG A 69 -20.86 4.62 38.13
CA ARG A 69 -21.97 4.86 39.06
C ARG A 69 -23.06 3.80 38.95
N LEU A 70 -23.46 3.43 37.72
CA LEU A 70 -24.48 2.40 37.50
C LEU A 70 -24.01 1.02 38.00
N ASN A 71 -22.75 0.67 37.77
CA ASN A 71 -22.16 -0.57 38.27
C ASN A 71 -22.11 -0.58 39.79
N GLN A 72 -21.70 0.51 40.45
CA GLN A 72 -21.70 0.61 41.91
C GLN A 72 -23.11 0.45 42.50
N VAL A 73 -24.12 1.08 41.89
CA VAL A 73 -25.52 0.93 42.32
C VAL A 73 -25.99 -0.52 42.13
N HIS A 74 -25.60 -1.18 41.05
CA HIS A 74 -25.92 -2.57 40.79
C HIS A 74 -25.26 -3.52 41.81
N GLU A 75 -23.97 -3.33 42.09
CA GLU A 75 -23.22 -4.09 43.10
C GLU A 75 -23.83 -3.93 44.50
N LEU A 76 -24.21 -2.70 44.88
CA LEU A 76 -24.90 -2.45 46.15
C LEU A 76 -26.27 -3.14 46.20
N GLN A 77 -27.03 -3.15 45.10
CA GLN A 77 -28.28 -3.90 45.02
C GLN A 77 -28.07 -5.41 45.16
N ASP A 78 -27.04 -5.96 44.52
CA ASP A 78 -26.70 -7.38 44.61
C ASP A 78 -26.24 -7.77 46.03
N ILE A 79 -25.64 -6.86 46.79
CA ILE A 79 -25.30 -7.08 48.21
C ILE A 79 -26.56 -7.05 49.09
N LEU A 80 -27.46 -6.09 48.87
CA LEU A 80 -28.69 -5.92 49.65
C LEU A 80 -29.75 -6.98 49.32
N ARG A 81 -29.76 -7.48 48.09
CA ARG A 81 -30.67 -8.51 47.57
C ARG A 81 -29.86 -9.46 46.68
N PRO A 82 -29.19 -10.47 47.29
CA PRO A 82 -28.39 -11.40 46.53
C PRO A 82 -29.23 -12.12 45.47
N PRO A 83 -28.79 -12.13 44.20
CA PRO A 83 -29.56 -12.73 43.13
C PRO A 83 -29.72 -14.23 43.38
N THR A 84 -30.94 -14.71 43.18
CA THR A 84 -31.25 -16.13 43.36
C THR A 84 -30.46 -16.99 42.37
N TYR A 85 -30.27 -18.27 42.68
CA TYR A 85 -29.58 -19.22 41.80
C TYR A 85 -30.14 -19.21 40.36
N TRP A 86 -31.47 -19.18 40.23
CA TRP A 86 -32.16 -19.12 38.94
C TRP A 86 -31.96 -17.79 38.21
N GLU A 87 -31.89 -16.68 38.94
CA GLU A 87 -31.63 -15.37 38.34
C GLU A 87 -30.20 -15.28 37.78
N LYS A 88 -29.20 -15.81 38.51
CA LYS A 88 -27.83 -15.91 38.01
C LYS A 88 -27.76 -16.77 36.75
N LEU A 89 -28.38 -17.96 36.79
CA LEU A 89 -28.40 -18.87 35.65
C LEU A 89 -29.08 -18.24 34.42
N ALA A 90 -30.18 -17.50 34.61
CA ALA A 90 -30.87 -16.81 33.52
C ALA A 90 -30.04 -15.66 32.92
N LYS A 91 -29.32 -14.89 33.76
CA LYS A 91 -28.40 -13.83 33.30
C LYS A 91 -27.23 -14.43 32.49
N ASP A 92 -26.64 -15.52 32.97
CA ASP A 92 -25.54 -16.20 32.28
C ASP A 92 -25.98 -16.77 30.93
N GLU A 93 -27.16 -17.38 30.87
CA GLU A 93 -27.68 -17.95 29.62
C GLU A 93 -28.06 -16.86 28.61
N CYS A 94 -28.62 -15.74 29.07
CA CYS A 94 -28.87 -14.56 28.23
C CYS A 94 -27.57 -13.99 27.65
N LYS A 95 -26.50 -13.89 28.45
CA LYS A 95 -25.19 -13.43 27.99
C LYS A 95 -24.62 -14.35 26.91
N LYS A 96 -24.63 -15.68 27.15
CA LYS A 96 -24.18 -16.66 26.15
C LYS A 96 -25.00 -16.59 24.88
N GLN A 97 -26.32 -16.42 24.97
CA GLN A 97 -27.19 -16.25 23.80
C GLN A 97 -26.78 -15.02 22.98
N ILE A 98 -26.54 -13.88 23.63
CA ILE A 98 -26.10 -12.65 22.95
C ILE A 98 -24.74 -12.85 22.27
N GLU A 99 -23.78 -13.49 22.93
CA GLU A 99 -22.46 -13.81 22.36
C GLU A 99 -22.59 -14.70 21.12
N VAL A 100 -23.38 -15.77 21.19
CA VAL A 100 -23.64 -16.68 20.07
C VAL A 100 -24.33 -15.97 18.91
N VAL A 101 -25.31 -15.11 19.19
CA VAL A 101 -26.02 -14.33 18.15
C VAL A 101 -25.08 -13.34 17.47
N ASN A 102 -24.22 -12.67 18.22
CA ASN A 102 -23.23 -11.74 17.67
C ASN A 102 -22.19 -12.46 16.80
N GLU A 103 -21.70 -13.62 17.25
CA GLU A 103 -20.76 -14.43 16.49
C GLU A 103 -21.40 -14.99 15.22
N ASN A 104 -22.64 -15.48 15.30
CA ASN A 104 -23.39 -15.93 14.13
C ASN A 104 -23.58 -14.80 13.11
N ARG A 105 -23.90 -13.59 13.57
CA ARG A 105 -24.00 -12.40 12.71
C ARG A 105 -22.66 -12.05 12.06
N ARG A 106 -21.56 -12.14 12.81
CA ARG A 106 -20.20 -11.91 12.29
C ARG A 106 -19.84 -12.93 11.21
N LEU A 107 -20.10 -14.21 11.47
CA LEU A 107 -19.84 -15.29 10.52
C LEU A 107 -20.70 -15.18 9.25
N LYS A 108 -21.99 -14.81 9.38
CA LYS A 108 -22.87 -14.57 8.23
C LYS A 108 -22.37 -13.43 7.35
N ARG A 109 -21.96 -12.30 7.94
CA ARG A 109 -21.35 -11.19 7.17
C ARG A 109 -20.09 -11.64 6.43
N ALA A 110 -19.20 -12.39 7.10
CA ALA A 110 -17.99 -12.89 6.46
C ALA A 110 -18.31 -13.84 5.29
N ILE A 111 -19.37 -14.65 5.39
CA ILE A 111 -19.84 -15.52 4.30
C ILE A 111 -20.46 -14.68 3.18
N GLU A 112 -21.31 -13.71 3.50
CA GLU A 112 -21.92 -12.79 2.51
C GLU A 112 -20.84 -12.04 1.72
N GLU A 113 -19.80 -11.52 2.40
CA GLU A 113 -18.65 -10.89 1.77
C GLU A 113 -17.88 -11.87 0.85
N GLN A 114 -17.71 -13.13 1.27
CA GLN A 114 -17.08 -14.16 0.44
C GLN A 114 -17.94 -14.57 -0.77
N VAL A 115 -19.27 -14.62 -0.61
CA VAL A 115 -20.20 -14.93 -1.69
C VAL A 115 -20.24 -13.79 -2.70
N GLU A 116 -20.34 -12.54 -2.25
CA GLU A 116 -20.28 -11.36 -3.11
C GLU A 116 -18.93 -11.27 -3.86
N PHE A 117 -17.83 -11.60 -3.18
CA PHE A 117 -16.51 -11.73 -3.79
C PHE A 117 -16.47 -12.84 -4.86
N ALA A 118 -17.05 -14.00 -4.57
CA ALA A 118 -17.11 -15.12 -5.51
C ALA A 118 -18.00 -14.79 -6.72
N GLU A 119 -19.20 -14.24 -6.54
CA GLU A 119 -20.12 -13.82 -7.61
C GLU A 119 -19.51 -12.74 -8.49
N SER A 120 -18.77 -11.80 -7.91
CA SER A 120 -17.97 -10.84 -8.64
C SER A 120 -16.99 -11.57 -9.57
N LEU A 121 -16.24 -12.55 -9.03
CA LEU A 121 -15.32 -13.38 -9.81
C LEU A 121 -16.01 -14.12 -10.98
N ALA A 122 -17.25 -14.64 -10.82
CA ALA A 122 -18.05 -15.22 -11.93
C ALA A 122 -18.19 -14.26 -13.08
N ASN A 123 -18.70 -13.08 -12.72
CA ASN A 123 -19.23 -12.13 -13.66
C ASN A 123 -18.08 -11.53 -14.48
N LEU A 124 -16.87 -11.53 -13.90
CA LEU A 124 -15.63 -11.08 -14.49
C LEU A 124 -15.05 -12.15 -15.44
N VAL A 125 -15.12 -13.45 -15.12
CA VAL A 125 -14.71 -14.53 -16.06
C VAL A 125 -15.57 -14.54 -17.33
N HIS A 126 -16.84 -14.13 -17.23
CA HIS A 126 -17.75 -14.10 -18.39
C HIS A 126 -17.60 -12.86 -19.30
N LYS A 127 -16.88 -11.80 -18.89
CA LYS A 127 -16.76 -10.56 -19.67
C LYS A 127 -15.35 -10.42 -20.22
N LYS A 128 -15.22 -10.51 -21.54
CA LYS A 128 -13.96 -10.23 -22.25
C LYS A 128 -13.70 -8.71 -22.29
N PRO A 129 -12.59 -8.20 -21.72
CA PRO A 129 -12.18 -6.84 -21.99
C PRO A 129 -11.60 -6.76 -23.41
N ARG A 130 -12.23 -5.95 -24.27
CA ARG A 130 -11.71 -5.58 -25.60
C ARG A 130 -10.55 -4.60 -25.41
N LEU A 131 -9.33 -5.02 -25.73
CA LEU A 131 -8.16 -4.14 -25.78
C LEU A 131 -8.16 -3.40 -27.12
N GLU A 132 -8.53 -2.12 -27.08
CA GLU A 132 -8.49 -1.21 -28.23
C GLU A 132 -7.09 -0.58 -28.39
N LEU A 133 -6.52 -0.80 -29.59
CA LEU A 133 -5.79 0.15 -30.43
C LEU A 133 -4.86 1.19 -29.76
N PHE A 134 -3.55 0.92 -29.70
CA PHE A 134 -2.53 1.95 -29.45
C PHE A 134 -1.29 1.81 -30.35
N SER A 135 -0.67 2.97 -30.60
CA SER A 135 0.43 3.32 -31.52
C SER A 135 1.40 2.19 -31.90
N THR A 136 1.57 1.98 -33.22
CA THR A 136 2.43 0.96 -33.86
C THR A 136 3.88 1.40 -34.08
N ALA A 137 4.30 2.55 -33.55
CA ALA A 137 5.69 2.99 -33.69
C ALA A 137 6.63 2.12 -32.83
N GLU A 138 7.70 1.58 -33.43
CA GLU A 138 8.69 0.74 -32.73
C GLU A 138 9.33 1.47 -31.52
N SER A 139 9.47 2.80 -31.59
CA SER A 139 9.97 3.63 -30.50
C SER A 139 9.08 3.62 -29.24
N ASP A 140 7.80 3.26 -29.39
CA ASP A 140 6.82 3.19 -28.30
C ASP A 140 6.60 1.77 -27.77
N ALA A 141 7.32 0.77 -28.31
CA ALA A 141 7.19 -0.64 -27.90
C ALA A 141 7.40 -0.84 -26.39
N TRP A 142 8.31 -0.07 -25.78
CA TRP A 142 8.59 -0.14 -24.34
C TRP A 142 7.36 0.17 -23.47
N LYS A 143 6.40 0.98 -23.96
CA LYS A 143 5.16 1.30 -23.24
C LYS A 143 4.28 0.07 -23.02
N HIS A 144 4.47 -0.95 -23.85
CA HIS A 144 3.80 -2.25 -23.81
C HIS A 144 4.71 -3.35 -23.22
N PHE A 145 5.81 -2.97 -22.55
CA PHE A 145 6.79 -3.89 -21.98
C PHE A 145 7.39 -4.85 -23.02
N ARG A 146 7.54 -4.37 -24.26
CA ARG A 146 8.22 -5.06 -25.35
C ARG A 146 9.61 -4.48 -25.56
N LEU A 147 10.60 -5.35 -25.73
CA LEU A 147 11.96 -4.99 -26.10
C LEU A 147 12.22 -5.30 -27.58
N VAL A 148 12.62 -4.28 -28.33
CA VAL A 148 12.97 -4.40 -29.75
C VAL A 148 14.36 -4.98 -29.96
N LYS A 149 14.68 -5.32 -31.21
CA LYS A 149 16.00 -5.84 -31.63
C LYS A 149 17.07 -4.76 -31.74
N ASP A 150 16.70 -3.53 -32.08
CA ASP A 150 17.63 -2.41 -32.19
C ASP A 150 18.34 -2.15 -30.84
N PRO A 151 19.69 -2.22 -30.76
CA PRO A 151 20.40 -2.16 -29.48
C PRO A 151 20.22 -0.84 -28.71
N GLU A 152 20.20 0.31 -29.40
CA GLU A 152 20.08 1.62 -28.74
C GLU A 152 18.68 1.82 -28.17
N THR A 153 17.65 1.54 -28.99
CA THR A 153 16.25 1.62 -28.57
C THR A 153 15.96 0.62 -27.45
N ARG A 154 16.53 -0.59 -27.53
CA ARG A 154 16.44 -1.61 -26.49
C ARG A 154 17.09 -1.15 -25.17
N TYR A 155 18.28 -0.56 -25.24
CA TYR A 155 18.96 -0.02 -24.05
C TYR A 155 18.12 1.08 -23.39
N ALA A 156 17.62 2.02 -24.18
CA ALA A 156 16.72 3.07 -23.69
C ALA A 156 15.42 2.49 -23.09
N ALA A 157 14.87 1.42 -23.67
CA ALA A 157 13.66 0.75 -23.18
C ALA A 157 13.84 0.16 -21.78
N PHE A 158 14.99 -0.43 -21.45
CA PHE A 158 15.25 -0.95 -20.09
C PHE A 158 15.07 0.15 -19.03
N HIS A 159 15.58 1.34 -19.31
CA HIS A 159 15.45 2.48 -18.42
C HIS A 159 14.04 3.08 -18.46
N ALA A 160 13.47 3.33 -19.63
CA ALA A 160 12.15 3.95 -19.76
C ALA A 160 11.04 3.14 -19.06
N ILE A 161 11.09 1.81 -19.15
CA ILE A 161 10.13 0.92 -18.47
C ILE A 161 10.21 1.08 -16.95
N THR A 162 11.43 1.09 -16.41
CA THR A 162 11.63 1.17 -14.96
C THR A 162 11.42 2.59 -14.42
N ASP A 163 11.76 3.62 -15.19
CA ASP A 163 11.58 5.04 -14.82
C ASP A 163 10.09 5.40 -14.78
N ARG A 164 9.30 4.86 -15.71
CA ARG A 164 7.84 5.01 -15.70
C ARG A 164 7.23 4.51 -14.39
N ASP A 165 7.58 3.31 -13.96
CA ASP A 165 7.03 2.74 -12.72
C ASP A 165 7.65 3.39 -11.46
N TYR A 166 8.90 3.84 -11.53
CA TYR A 166 9.56 4.57 -10.43
C TYR A 166 8.82 5.87 -10.08
N ALA A 167 8.27 6.59 -11.06
CA ALA A 167 7.46 7.80 -10.82
C ALA A 167 6.22 7.56 -9.91
N PHE A 168 5.79 6.30 -9.73
CA PHE A 168 4.65 5.94 -8.89
C PHE A 168 5.02 5.43 -7.49
N VAL A 169 6.31 5.38 -7.13
CA VAL A 169 6.79 4.84 -5.83
C VAL A 169 6.03 5.45 -4.66
N ASP A 170 5.97 6.78 -4.56
CA ASP A 170 5.28 7.44 -3.45
C ASP A 170 3.78 7.12 -3.45
N SER A 171 3.15 7.14 -4.64
CA SER A 171 1.73 6.82 -4.79
C SER A 171 1.40 5.41 -4.29
N VAL A 172 2.20 4.40 -4.64
CA VAL A 172 1.96 3.02 -4.21
C VAL A 172 2.26 2.82 -2.73
N MET A 173 3.28 3.49 -2.18
CA MET A 173 3.59 3.42 -0.75
C MET A 173 2.51 4.11 0.09
N ILE A 174 1.91 5.20 -0.39
CA ILE A 174 0.74 5.85 0.23
C ILE A 174 -0.48 4.93 0.16
N GLN A 175 -0.78 4.35 -1.02
CA GLN A 175 -1.91 3.43 -1.19
C GLN A 175 -1.82 2.24 -0.22
N ALA A 176 -0.61 1.74 0.02
CA ALA A 176 -0.33 0.64 0.93
C ALA A 176 -0.28 1.05 2.41
N ARG A 177 -0.38 2.35 2.72
CA ARG A 177 -0.15 2.93 4.05
C ARG A 177 1.22 2.56 4.65
N LEU A 178 2.25 2.47 3.79
CA LEU A 178 3.61 2.09 4.17
C LEU A 178 4.51 3.29 4.50
N ILE A 179 4.12 4.51 4.14
CA ILE A 179 4.90 5.72 4.45
C ILE A 179 5.10 5.86 5.97
N ASP A 180 3.99 5.83 6.73
CA ASP A 180 3.98 6.02 8.18
C ASP A 180 4.00 4.70 8.98
N ALA A 181 4.12 3.56 8.30
CA ALA A 181 4.14 2.26 8.96
C ALA A 181 5.40 2.09 9.82
N THR A 182 5.20 1.73 11.08
CA THR A 182 6.28 1.52 12.07
C THR A 182 6.45 0.05 12.44
N THR A 183 5.41 -0.75 12.28
CA THR A 183 5.37 -2.16 12.65
C THR A 183 5.40 -3.08 11.43
N ASP A 184 6.10 -4.19 11.60
CA ASP A 184 6.18 -5.26 10.62
C ASP A 184 4.79 -5.83 10.37
N HIS A 185 4.42 -5.89 9.10
CA HIS A 185 3.19 -6.50 8.66
C HIS A 185 3.29 -6.89 7.20
N ARG A 186 2.49 -7.86 6.80
CA ARG A 186 2.35 -8.28 5.41
C ARG A 186 0.88 -8.53 5.10
N LYS A 187 0.49 -8.15 3.90
CA LYS A 187 -0.81 -8.46 3.33
C LYS A 187 -0.65 -8.99 1.92
N VAL A 188 -1.49 -9.96 1.59
CA VAL A 188 -1.68 -10.51 0.24
C VAL A 188 -3.17 -10.60 0.02
N PHE A 189 -3.67 -10.04 -1.07
CA PHE A 189 -5.09 -10.02 -1.37
C PHE A 189 -5.31 -9.85 -2.88
N PRO A 190 -6.42 -10.40 -3.40
CA PRO A 190 -6.81 -10.19 -4.78
C PRO A 190 -7.51 -8.82 -4.93
N ILE A 191 -7.28 -8.17 -6.06
CA ILE A 191 -8.09 -7.05 -6.56
C ILE A 191 -8.57 -7.44 -7.94
N VAL A 192 -9.83 -7.16 -8.24
CA VAL A 192 -10.31 -7.27 -9.61
C VAL A 192 -10.43 -5.89 -10.23
N GLN A 193 -9.72 -5.66 -11.34
CA GLN A 193 -9.78 -4.44 -12.12
C GLN A 193 -10.03 -4.79 -13.58
N ASN A 194 -11.03 -4.17 -14.21
CA ASN A 194 -11.33 -4.36 -15.64
C ASN A 194 -11.42 -5.84 -16.06
N ASP A 195 -12.19 -6.66 -15.33
CA ASP A 195 -12.34 -8.10 -15.60
C ASP A 195 -11.06 -8.94 -15.41
N ILE A 196 -10.04 -8.38 -14.75
CA ILE A 196 -8.74 -9.00 -14.55
C ILE A 196 -8.44 -9.15 -13.07
N VAL A 197 -8.14 -10.37 -12.64
CA VAL A 197 -7.66 -10.64 -11.28
C VAL A 197 -6.17 -10.30 -11.17
N GLU A 198 -5.88 -9.33 -10.31
CA GLU A 198 -4.54 -8.96 -9.89
C GLU A 198 -4.34 -9.36 -8.43
N ILE A 199 -3.26 -10.07 -8.13
CA ILE A 199 -2.82 -10.32 -6.76
C ILE A 199 -1.92 -9.18 -6.33
N HIS A 200 -2.31 -8.51 -5.26
CA HIS A 200 -1.54 -7.46 -4.63
C HIS A 200 -0.90 -8.01 -3.36
N SER A 201 0.37 -7.70 -3.15
CA SER A 201 1.05 -7.95 -1.88
C SER A 201 1.86 -6.75 -1.47
N TYR A 202 1.82 -6.41 -0.20
CA TYR A 202 2.68 -5.39 0.36
C TYR A 202 3.05 -5.74 1.79
N GLY A 203 4.15 -5.14 2.25
CA GLY A 203 4.58 -5.31 3.61
C GLY A 203 5.74 -4.41 3.99
N LEU A 204 5.98 -4.39 5.29
CA LEU A 204 7.12 -3.77 5.93
C LEU A 204 7.87 -4.85 6.71
N MET A 205 9.19 -4.86 6.56
CA MET A 205 10.10 -5.69 7.34
C MET A 205 11.20 -4.81 7.92
N ARG A 206 11.36 -4.85 9.24
CA ARG A 206 12.42 -4.16 9.97
C ARG A 206 13.42 -5.16 10.50
N GLN A 207 14.70 -4.91 10.30
CA GLN A 207 15.77 -5.81 10.72
C GLN A 207 16.92 -5.01 11.34
N PRO A 208 17.44 -5.43 12.51
CA PRO A 208 18.56 -4.76 13.19
C PRO A 208 19.90 -5.15 12.53
N VAL A 209 20.05 -4.81 11.26
CA VAL A 209 21.23 -5.11 10.45
C VAL A 209 21.78 -3.84 9.81
N ASP A 210 23.09 -3.83 9.60
CA ASP A 210 23.76 -2.71 8.94
C ASP A 210 23.19 -2.46 7.53
N PHE A 211 22.82 -1.21 7.28
CA PHE A 211 22.17 -0.78 6.04
C PHE A 211 23.06 -1.01 4.82
N ILE A 212 24.36 -0.74 4.91
CA ILE A 212 25.26 -0.87 3.75
C ILE A 212 25.38 -2.34 3.35
N SER A 213 25.67 -3.21 4.32
CA SER A 213 25.77 -4.65 4.10
C SER A 213 24.47 -5.24 3.55
N ALA A 214 23.32 -4.85 4.13
CA ALA A 214 22.01 -5.27 3.68
C ALA A 214 21.64 -4.72 2.29
N SER A 215 22.04 -3.48 1.96
CA SER A 215 21.79 -2.86 0.65
C SER A 215 22.51 -3.59 -0.49
N VAL A 216 23.72 -4.12 -0.23
CA VAL A 216 24.45 -4.95 -1.19
C VAL A 216 23.76 -6.31 -1.33
N ALA A 217 23.39 -6.95 -0.22
CA ALA A 217 22.73 -8.26 -0.23
C ALA A 217 21.37 -8.21 -0.95
N ILE A 218 20.54 -7.21 -0.67
CA ILE A 218 19.24 -7.06 -1.32
C ILE A 218 19.39 -6.81 -2.82
N TRP A 219 20.40 -6.04 -3.24
CA TRP A 219 20.69 -5.87 -4.65
C TRP A 219 21.18 -7.17 -5.31
N ASP A 220 22.06 -7.94 -4.66
CA ASP A 220 22.55 -9.22 -5.16
C ASP A 220 21.42 -10.23 -5.42
N VAL A 221 20.43 -10.26 -4.52
CA VAL A 221 19.22 -11.08 -4.69
C VAL A 221 18.37 -10.58 -5.85
N PHE A 222 18.00 -9.30 -5.87
CA PHE A 222 17.10 -8.75 -6.89
C PHE A 222 17.71 -8.71 -8.29
N ARG A 223 19.02 -8.53 -8.43
CA ARG A 223 19.70 -8.60 -9.73
C ARG A 223 19.95 -10.02 -10.22
N GLY A 224 19.56 -11.03 -9.43
CA GLY A 224 19.63 -12.45 -9.79
C GLY A 224 21.04 -13.04 -9.81
N VAL A 225 22.00 -12.48 -9.05
CA VAL A 225 23.34 -13.09 -8.92
C VAL A 225 23.44 -14.01 -7.70
N ALA A 226 22.56 -13.82 -6.71
CA ALA A 226 22.44 -14.75 -5.59
C ALA A 226 21.40 -15.84 -5.89
N ALA A 227 21.74 -17.09 -5.56
CA ALA A 227 20.78 -18.19 -5.60
C ALA A 227 19.70 -17.98 -4.52
N VAL A 228 18.44 -18.26 -4.86
CA VAL A 228 17.30 -18.22 -3.93
C VAL A 228 16.79 -19.66 -3.73
N PRO A 229 17.36 -20.45 -2.80
CA PRO A 229 17.18 -21.91 -2.78
C PRO A 229 15.74 -22.37 -2.54
N ARG A 230 14.94 -21.55 -1.85
CA ARG A 230 13.55 -21.84 -1.49
C ARG A 230 12.54 -21.32 -2.52
N LEU A 231 13.02 -20.78 -3.64
CA LEU A 231 12.17 -20.35 -4.73
C LEU A 231 11.65 -21.57 -5.51
N SER A 232 10.35 -21.61 -5.81
CA SER A 232 9.79 -22.66 -6.66
C SER A 232 10.14 -22.40 -8.13
N GLY A 233 11.37 -22.75 -8.54
CA GLY A 233 11.84 -22.63 -9.91
C GLY A 233 13.22 -21.98 -10.01
N SER A 234 13.43 -21.08 -10.97
CA SER A 234 14.72 -20.39 -11.15
C SER A 234 14.59 -18.87 -11.15
N TYR A 235 15.67 -18.22 -10.78
CA TYR A 235 15.85 -16.78 -10.81
C TYR A 235 17.33 -16.47 -10.97
N LYS A 236 17.73 -15.91 -12.11
CA LYS A 236 19.13 -15.63 -12.41
C LYS A 236 19.29 -14.40 -13.30
N CYS A 237 20.42 -13.72 -13.16
CA CYS A 237 20.82 -12.63 -14.03
C CYS A 237 21.00 -13.16 -15.46
N LEU A 238 20.24 -12.60 -16.40
CA LEU A 238 20.37 -12.88 -17.83
C LEU A 238 21.42 -11.96 -18.47
N ALA A 239 21.40 -10.67 -18.12
CA ALA A 239 22.40 -9.69 -18.56
C ALA A 239 22.55 -8.55 -17.55
N LYS A 240 23.79 -8.11 -17.32
CA LYS A 240 24.07 -6.83 -16.65
C LYS A 240 23.95 -5.73 -17.71
N ILE A 241 22.97 -4.84 -17.57
CA ILE A 241 22.76 -3.72 -18.50
C ILE A 241 23.70 -2.57 -18.14
N ASP A 242 23.80 -2.26 -16.85
CA ASP A 242 24.74 -1.30 -16.27
C ASP A 242 24.97 -1.62 -14.78
N GLU A 243 25.53 -0.68 -14.01
CA GLU A 243 25.81 -0.87 -12.57
C GLU A 243 24.56 -0.97 -11.69
N ASN A 244 23.46 -0.36 -12.12
CA ASN A 244 22.21 -0.23 -11.40
C ASN A 244 21.02 -0.91 -12.10
N THR A 245 21.21 -1.45 -13.30
CA THR A 245 20.16 -2.15 -14.06
C THR A 245 20.62 -3.55 -14.48
N SER A 246 19.76 -4.54 -14.25
CA SER A 246 19.95 -5.93 -14.67
C SER A 246 18.71 -6.46 -15.38
N TYR A 247 18.93 -7.29 -16.38
CA TYR A 247 17.89 -8.09 -17.00
C TYR A 247 17.95 -9.50 -16.41
N VAL A 248 16.82 -9.97 -15.88
CA VAL A 248 16.72 -11.19 -15.07
C VAL A 248 15.77 -12.18 -15.74
N GLU A 249 16.16 -13.44 -15.64
CA GLU A 249 15.49 -14.62 -16.16
C GLU A 249 14.96 -15.46 -15.00
N GLY A 250 13.75 -15.99 -15.13
CA GLY A 250 13.27 -16.99 -14.19
C GLY A 250 12.10 -17.80 -14.69
N TYR A 251 11.78 -18.85 -13.96
CA TYR A 251 10.52 -19.58 -14.10
C TYR A 251 9.98 -19.93 -12.72
N THR A 252 8.66 -19.99 -12.62
CA THR A 252 7.94 -20.58 -11.49
C THR A 252 7.45 -21.96 -11.90
N GLN A 253 7.73 -22.97 -11.08
CA GLN A 253 7.08 -24.26 -11.19
C GLN A 253 5.82 -24.29 -10.32
N LEU A 254 4.66 -24.54 -10.93
CA LEU A 254 3.42 -24.89 -10.27
C LEU A 254 3.06 -26.34 -10.63
N THR A 255 2.12 -26.94 -9.89
CA THR A 255 1.76 -28.37 -10.04
C THR A 255 1.30 -28.72 -11.44
N LYS A 256 0.55 -27.82 -12.11
CA LYS A 256 -0.07 -28.06 -13.42
C LYS A 256 0.55 -27.26 -14.57
N PHE A 257 1.35 -26.23 -14.29
CA PHE A 257 1.91 -25.35 -15.33
C PHE A 257 3.20 -24.67 -14.87
N ARG A 258 3.95 -24.14 -15.84
CA ARG A 258 5.14 -23.31 -15.61
C ARG A 258 4.85 -21.89 -16.05
N ILE A 259 5.26 -20.93 -15.22
CA ILE A 259 5.19 -19.51 -15.57
C ILE A 259 6.61 -19.05 -15.83
N GLN A 260 6.91 -18.54 -17.02
CA GLN A 260 8.18 -17.90 -17.29
C GLN A 260 8.13 -16.41 -16.94
N ARG A 261 9.28 -15.82 -16.62
CA ARG A 261 9.40 -14.39 -16.39
C ARG A 261 10.70 -13.83 -16.97
N ARG A 262 10.59 -12.62 -17.50
CA ARG A 262 11.70 -11.76 -17.88
C ARG A 262 11.52 -10.46 -17.11
N LEU A 263 12.49 -10.05 -16.31
CA LEU A 263 12.35 -8.89 -15.43
C LEU A 263 13.46 -7.90 -15.72
N VAL A 264 13.10 -6.64 -15.91
CA VAL A 264 14.06 -5.53 -15.79
C VAL A 264 14.05 -5.10 -14.34
N VAL A 265 15.22 -5.14 -13.71
CA VAL A 265 15.40 -4.75 -12.32
C VAL A 265 16.36 -3.58 -12.28
N LYS A 266 15.94 -2.47 -11.67
CA LYS A 266 16.74 -1.25 -11.54
C LYS A 266 16.74 -0.76 -10.10
N ARG A 267 17.91 -0.39 -9.58
CA ARG A 267 18.02 0.31 -8.29
C ARG A 267 18.24 1.81 -8.50
N TYR A 268 17.57 2.62 -7.70
CA TYR A 268 17.69 4.07 -7.62
C TYR A 268 18.28 4.40 -6.26
N ILE A 269 19.44 5.04 -6.26
CA ILE A 269 20.10 5.47 -5.02
C ILE A 269 19.67 6.92 -4.78
N GLU A 270 18.63 7.10 -3.95
CA GLU A 270 18.08 8.43 -3.65
C GLU A 270 18.95 9.18 -2.64
N SER A 271 19.56 8.44 -1.70
CA SER A 271 20.50 8.97 -0.72
C SER A 271 21.45 7.87 -0.21
N PRO A 272 22.49 8.19 0.57
CA PRO A 272 23.37 7.19 1.18
C PRO A 272 22.65 6.20 2.12
N THR A 273 21.42 6.50 2.53
CA THR A 273 20.64 5.70 3.49
C THR A 273 19.27 5.29 2.95
N ARG A 274 19.02 5.49 1.66
CA ARG A 274 17.75 5.14 1.03
C ARG A 274 17.94 4.76 -0.43
N ILE A 275 17.50 3.56 -0.77
CA ILE A 275 17.49 3.03 -2.13
C ILE A 275 16.08 2.55 -2.48
N VAL A 276 15.75 2.63 -3.75
CA VAL A 276 14.50 2.08 -4.29
C VAL A 276 14.85 1.05 -5.35
N ILE A 277 14.31 -0.15 -5.26
CA ILE A 277 14.48 -1.21 -6.26
C ILE A 277 13.14 -1.42 -6.95
N LEU A 278 13.17 -1.30 -8.27
CA LEU A 278 12.05 -1.59 -9.16
C LEU A 278 12.33 -2.89 -9.90
N SER A 279 11.33 -3.76 -9.99
CA SER A 279 11.35 -4.94 -10.83
C SER A 279 10.09 -4.96 -11.68
N ARG A 280 10.24 -5.03 -13.01
CA ARG A 280 9.11 -5.01 -13.95
C ARG A 280 9.23 -6.11 -15.01
N SER A 281 8.15 -6.86 -15.22
CA SER A 281 8.09 -7.91 -16.24
C SER A 281 8.11 -7.37 -17.67
N ILE A 282 8.90 -8.00 -18.53
CA ILE A 282 8.88 -7.86 -19.99
C ILE A 282 7.96 -8.92 -20.58
N HIS A 283 7.11 -8.53 -21.52
CA HIS A 283 6.08 -9.38 -22.12
C HIS A 283 6.50 -9.91 -23.47
N GLU A 284 7.32 -9.16 -24.21
CA GLU A 284 7.85 -9.55 -25.52
C GLU A 284 9.30 -9.10 -25.66
N ASP A 285 10.13 -9.92 -26.29
CA ASP A 285 11.55 -9.62 -26.51
C ASP A 285 11.97 -10.17 -27.87
N GLU A 286 12.28 -9.28 -28.82
CA GLU A 286 12.66 -9.66 -30.19
C GLU A 286 14.07 -10.27 -30.29
N SER A 287 14.96 -9.94 -29.35
CA SER A 287 16.32 -10.46 -29.35
C SER A 287 16.42 -11.80 -28.62
N LEU A 288 15.62 -11.98 -27.57
CA LEU A 288 15.56 -13.19 -26.75
C LEU A 288 14.10 -13.62 -26.53
N PRO A 289 13.44 -14.19 -27.55
CA PRO A 289 12.03 -14.55 -27.50
C PRO A 289 11.68 -15.42 -26.30
N LEU A 290 10.53 -15.13 -25.68
CA LEU A 290 9.94 -15.95 -24.63
C LEU A 290 9.32 -17.21 -25.23
N ASP A 291 9.25 -18.29 -24.43
CA ASP A 291 8.71 -19.58 -24.88
C ASP A 291 7.18 -19.48 -25.05
N PRO A 292 6.61 -19.59 -26.26
CA PRO A 292 5.17 -19.43 -26.46
C PRO A 292 4.33 -20.53 -25.80
N SER A 293 4.94 -21.65 -25.38
CA SER A 293 4.23 -22.72 -24.66
C SER A 293 4.02 -22.42 -23.17
N LEU A 294 4.69 -21.40 -22.63
CA LEU A 294 4.65 -21.06 -21.21
C LEU A 294 3.91 -19.75 -20.97
N SER A 295 3.11 -19.71 -19.91
CA SER A 295 2.48 -18.47 -19.45
C SER A 295 3.53 -17.45 -19.02
N ILE A 296 3.34 -16.19 -19.41
CA ILE A 296 4.26 -15.10 -19.09
C ILE A 296 3.79 -14.40 -17.82
N ALA A 297 4.68 -14.24 -16.84
CA ALA A 297 4.39 -13.46 -15.64
C ALA A 297 4.19 -11.99 -16.01
N GLN A 298 3.08 -11.40 -15.56
CA GLN A 298 2.88 -9.96 -15.60
C GLN A 298 2.96 -9.43 -14.18
N GLU A 299 4.09 -8.86 -13.82
CA GLU A 299 4.36 -8.44 -12.45
C GLU A 299 5.19 -7.16 -12.37
N VAL A 300 4.95 -6.42 -11.29
CA VAL A 300 5.72 -5.25 -10.91
C VAL A 300 5.92 -5.24 -9.40
N THR A 301 7.13 -4.92 -8.97
CA THR A 301 7.49 -4.78 -7.57
C THR A 301 8.22 -3.47 -7.34
N TRP A 302 7.73 -2.69 -6.39
CA TRP A 302 8.38 -1.53 -5.81
C TRP A 302 8.92 -1.93 -4.44
N LEU A 303 10.19 -1.67 -4.18
CA LEU A 303 10.82 -1.89 -2.89
C LEU A 303 11.55 -0.61 -2.50
N VAL A 304 11.16 0.00 -1.40
CA VAL A 304 11.92 1.08 -0.74
C VAL A 304 12.69 0.44 0.40
N PHE A 305 14.01 0.64 0.40
CA PHE A 305 14.90 0.16 1.43
C PHE A 305 15.65 1.33 2.05
N GLU A 306 15.44 1.57 3.34
CA GLU A 306 15.93 2.75 4.03
C GLU A 306 16.44 2.43 5.43
N LYS A 307 17.42 3.21 5.89
CA LYS A 307 17.90 3.17 7.28
C LYS A 307 16.98 4.02 8.16
N ILE A 308 16.43 3.42 9.21
CA ILE A 308 15.61 4.11 10.22
C ILE A 308 16.18 3.83 11.61
N GLY A 309 16.86 4.82 12.17
CA GLY A 309 17.66 4.62 13.38
C GLY A 309 18.83 3.69 13.08
N ASP A 310 19.00 2.65 13.88
CA ASP A 310 20.01 1.60 13.65
C ASP A 310 19.49 0.43 12.81
N ASP A 311 18.19 0.44 12.48
CA ASP A 311 17.57 -0.64 11.71
C ASP A 311 17.59 -0.36 10.20
N SER A 312 17.66 -1.45 9.45
CA SER A 312 17.33 -1.48 8.04
C SER A 312 15.87 -1.84 7.84
N VAL A 313 15.14 -1.04 7.05
CA VAL A 313 13.71 -1.20 6.82
C VAL A 313 13.42 -1.38 5.34
N ALA A 314 12.79 -2.50 4.99
CA ALA A 314 12.30 -2.81 3.66
C ALA A 314 10.78 -2.64 3.61
N LYS A 315 10.30 -1.77 2.72
CA LYS A 315 8.88 -1.56 2.41
C LYS A 315 8.65 -1.96 0.97
N TYR A 316 7.76 -2.90 0.72
CA TYR A 316 7.50 -3.34 -0.64
C TYR A 316 6.02 -3.31 -1.00
N TYR A 317 5.76 -3.13 -2.29
CA TYR A 317 4.48 -3.31 -2.92
C TYR A 317 4.67 -4.11 -4.21
N ARG A 318 3.85 -5.12 -4.43
CA ARG A 318 3.88 -5.97 -5.62
C ARG A 318 2.47 -6.10 -6.18
N LYS A 319 2.37 -6.00 -7.50
CA LYS A 319 1.19 -6.37 -8.28
C LYS A 319 1.58 -7.49 -9.22
N SER A 320 0.77 -8.54 -9.28
CA SER A 320 0.95 -9.62 -10.25
C SER A 320 -0.39 -10.05 -10.81
N ARG A 321 -0.52 -10.05 -12.13
CA ARG A 321 -1.72 -10.55 -12.79
C ARG A 321 -1.71 -12.07 -12.79
N SER A 322 -2.88 -12.69 -12.61
CA SER A 322 -3.01 -14.13 -12.82
C SER A 322 -2.65 -14.47 -14.27
N PRO A 323 -1.79 -15.49 -14.51
CA PRO A 323 -1.43 -15.96 -15.85
C PRO A 323 -2.62 -16.56 -16.60
N VAL A 324 -3.73 -16.84 -15.91
CA VAL A 324 -4.92 -17.47 -16.46
C VAL A 324 -5.74 -16.44 -17.23
N ASN A 325 -5.27 -16.13 -18.43
CA ASN A 325 -6.07 -15.61 -19.53
C ASN A 325 -5.93 -16.56 -20.73
N THR A 326 -5.90 -17.87 -20.51
CA THR A 326 -5.97 -18.83 -21.61
C THR A 326 -7.40 -18.81 -22.16
N PRO A 327 -7.65 -18.44 -23.43
CA PRO A 327 -8.99 -18.18 -23.96
C PRO A 327 -9.95 -19.39 -24.02
N THR A 328 -9.52 -20.57 -23.58
CA THR A 328 -10.14 -21.85 -23.97
C THR A 328 -10.76 -22.61 -22.80
N GLN A 329 -10.58 -22.18 -21.55
CA GLN A 329 -11.21 -22.81 -20.40
C GLN A 329 -11.95 -21.78 -19.56
N VAL A 330 -13.28 -21.79 -19.67
CA VAL A 330 -14.14 -21.22 -18.64
C VAL A 330 -13.90 -22.06 -17.40
N LEU A 331 -13.12 -21.54 -16.45
CA LEU A 331 -12.93 -22.19 -15.16
C LEU A 331 -14.22 -22.10 -14.37
N SER A 332 -14.54 -23.16 -13.63
CA SER A 332 -15.60 -23.06 -12.63
C SER A 332 -15.21 -22.04 -11.55
N HIS A 333 -16.18 -21.50 -10.84
CA HIS A 333 -15.91 -20.60 -9.71
C HIS A 333 -14.97 -21.19 -8.65
N GLU A 334 -15.15 -22.47 -8.35
CA GLU A 334 -14.31 -23.17 -7.36
C GLU A 334 -12.86 -23.29 -7.86
N ASP A 335 -12.66 -23.54 -9.15
CA ASP A 335 -11.34 -23.59 -9.75
C ASP A 335 -10.64 -22.23 -9.73
N ALA A 336 -11.37 -21.15 -10.09
CA ALA A 336 -10.83 -19.79 -10.09
C ALA A 336 -10.44 -19.31 -8.68
N ALA A 337 -11.25 -19.62 -7.66
CA ALA A 337 -10.95 -19.32 -6.26
C ALA A 337 -9.72 -20.10 -5.75
N SER A 338 -9.63 -21.38 -6.11
CA SER A 338 -8.48 -22.24 -5.78
C SER A 338 -7.18 -21.76 -6.41
N GLU A 339 -7.23 -21.30 -7.66
CA GLU A 339 -6.06 -20.72 -8.35
C GLU A 339 -5.62 -19.39 -7.75
N CYS A 340 -6.56 -18.50 -7.40
CA CYS A 340 -6.24 -17.26 -6.69
C CYS A 340 -5.55 -17.56 -5.36
N ALA A 341 -6.07 -18.53 -4.59
CA ALA A 341 -5.46 -18.96 -3.33
C ALA A 341 -4.03 -19.48 -3.54
N LEU A 342 -3.81 -20.33 -4.54
CA LEU A 342 -2.49 -20.84 -4.90
C LEU A 342 -1.51 -19.70 -5.27
N MET A 343 -1.97 -18.72 -6.06
CA MET A 343 -1.14 -17.58 -6.46
C MET A 343 -0.80 -16.66 -5.28
N MET A 344 -1.74 -16.45 -4.35
CA MET A 344 -1.48 -15.72 -3.12
C MET A 344 -0.44 -16.43 -2.24
N GLU A 345 -0.58 -17.74 -2.04
CA GLU A 345 0.37 -18.55 -1.28
C GLU A 345 1.76 -18.50 -1.92
N LEU A 346 1.83 -18.64 -3.25
CA LEU A 346 3.07 -18.53 -4.00
C LEU A 346 3.73 -17.15 -3.82
N CYS A 347 2.94 -16.07 -3.84
CA CYS A 347 3.45 -14.71 -3.63
C CYS A 347 4.06 -14.54 -2.25
N ASP A 348 3.39 -15.01 -1.20
CA ASP A 348 3.93 -14.96 0.16
C ASP A 348 5.21 -15.81 0.30
N ARG A 349 5.20 -17.03 -0.24
CA ARG A 349 6.35 -17.94 -0.18
C ARG A 349 7.57 -17.38 -0.91
N HIS A 350 7.37 -16.81 -2.10
CA HIS A 350 8.45 -16.17 -2.86
C HIS A 350 9.02 -14.97 -2.10
N THR A 351 8.17 -14.12 -1.53
CA THR A 351 8.60 -12.97 -0.73
C THR A 351 9.46 -13.42 0.44
N LYS A 352 9.00 -14.39 1.24
CA LYS A 352 9.78 -14.96 2.35
C LYS A 352 11.10 -15.56 1.90
N SER A 353 11.13 -16.18 0.72
CA SER A 353 12.36 -16.77 0.18
C SER A 353 13.39 -15.70 -0.14
N PHE A 354 12.98 -14.61 -0.78
CA PHE A 354 13.86 -13.47 -1.06
C PHE A 354 14.38 -12.85 0.24
N GLU A 355 13.50 -12.59 1.22
CA GLU A 355 13.87 -12.02 2.52
C GLU A 355 14.89 -12.87 3.27
N ASN A 356 14.63 -14.18 3.37
CA ASN A 356 15.55 -15.11 4.03
C ASN A 356 16.91 -15.13 3.34
N THR A 357 16.95 -15.16 2.01
CA THR A 357 18.22 -15.11 1.26
C THR A 357 18.98 -13.81 1.51
N VAL A 358 18.29 -12.67 1.60
CA VAL A 358 18.95 -11.40 1.97
C VAL A 358 19.59 -11.50 3.35
N LEU A 359 18.85 -11.98 4.36
CA LEU A 359 19.37 -12.13 5.72
C LEU A 359 20.53 -13.12 5.81
N GLU A 360 20.46 -14.24 5.10
CA GLU A 360 21.55 -15.23 5.01
C GLU A 360 22.82 -14.61 4.40
N LEU A 361 22.69 -13.83 3.33
CA LEU A 361 23.83 -13.13 2.71
C LEU A 361 24.44 -12.06 3.63
N VAL A 362 23.61 -11.33 4.39
CA VAL A 362 24.10 -10.37 5.38
C VAL A 362 24.87 -11.08 6.49
N ALA A 363 24.34 -12.18 7.02
CA ALA A 363 24.99 -12.97 8.06
C ALA A 363 26.34 -13.57 7.61
N GLN A 364 26.46 -13.96 6.33
CA GLN A 364 27.72 -14.44 5.77
C GLN A 364 28.78 -13.33 5.64
N LYS A 365 28.36 -12.10 5.31
CA LYS A 365 29.26 -10.96 5.13
C LYS A 365 29.64 -10.28 6.46
N SER A 366 28.82 -10.44 7.50
CA SER A 366 29.05 -9.95 8.86
C SER A 366 29.04 -11.10 9.86
N PRO A 367 30.09 -11.95 9.89
CA PRO A 367 30.15 -13.04 10.86
C PRO A 367 30.14 -12.46 12.28
N PRO A 368 29.46 -13.10 13.24
CA PRO A 368 29.52 -12.69 14.63
C PRO A 368 30.99 -12.69 15.07
N LEU A 369 31.42 -11.61 15.74
CA LEU A 369 32.70 -11.55 16.44
C LEU A 369 32.78 -12.77 17.37
N ARG A 370 33.45 -13.84 16.92
CA ARG A 370 33.82 -14.93 17.81
C ARG A 370 34.67 -14.28 18.88
N LEU A 371 34.14 -14.29 20.11
CA LEU A 371 34.89 -14.10 21.33
C LEU A 371 36.21 -14.87 21.17
N MET A 372 37.30 -14.14 20.98
CA MET A 372 38.61 -14.57 21.45
C MET A 372 38.51 -14.64 22.98
N MET A 373 37.86 -15.70 23.48
CA MET A 373 38.15 -16.18 24.82
C MET A 373 39.34 -17.12 24.65
N SER A 374 40.49 -16.56 24.99
CA SER A 374 41.65 -17.25 25.53
C SER A 374 41.30 -18.59 26.20
N LEU A 375 41.97 -19.65 25.77
CA LEU A 375 42.72 -20.56 26.63
C LEU A 375 43.85 -21.19 25.81
#